data_AF-A0A968AYE9-F1
#
_entry.id   AF-A0A968AYE9-F1
#
_cell.length_a   1.000
_cell.length_b   1.000
_cell.length_c   1.000
_cell.angle_alpha   90.00
_cell.angle_beta   90.00
_cell.angle_gamma   90.00
#
_symmetry.space_group_name_H-M   'P 1'
#
loop_
_entity.id
_entity.type
_entity.pdbx_description
1 polymer ?
#
loop_
_entity_poly.entity_id
_entity_poly.type
_entity_poly.pdbx_seq_one_letter_code
_entity_poly.pdbx_strand_id
1 'polypeptide(L)' 'KSVPKESLDDPIDMFGQQATKRAGLILLVTHMHEHLGQMVAYARMNGVAPPWSAGG' A
#
# COMPACT_ATOMS: atom_id res chain seq x y z
N LYS A 1 14.64 -5.79 -6.86
CA LYS A 1 14.85 -7.21 -6.47
C LYS A 1 13.49 -7.76 -6.02
N SER A 2 13.07 -8.92 -6.52
CA SER A 2 11.83 -9.58 -6.08
C SER A 2 12.04 -10.26 -4.73
N VAL A 3 10.97 -10.37 -3.94
CA VAL A 3 10.94 -11.23 -2.74
C VAL A 3 10.73 -12.68 -3.20
N PRO A 4 11.66 -13.61 -2.90
CA PRO A 4 11.46 -15.02 -3.21
C PRO A 4 10.21 -15.55 -2.50
N LYS A 5 9.41 -16.37 -3.19
CA LYS A 5 8.13 -16.87 -2.66
C LYS A 5 8.33 -17.69 -1.38
N GLU A 6 9.43 -18.44 -1.33
CA GLU A 6 9.83 -19.31 -0.22
C GLU A 6 10.14 -18.50 1.04
N SER A 7 10.49 -17.22 0.88
CA SER A 7 10.87 -16.34 1.99
C SER A 7 9.70 -15.56 2.60
N LEU A 8 8.47 -15.72 2.07
CA LEU A 8 7.31 -14.91 2.46
C LEU A 8 6.88 -15.11 3.91
N ASP A 9 7.18 -16.27 4.48
CA ASP A 9 6.81 -16.62 5.85
C ASP A 9 7.98 -16.40 6.85
N ASP A 10 9.13 -15.91 6.36
CA ASP A 10 10.23 -15.50 7.21
C ASP A 10 9.79 -14.38 8.16
N PRO A 11 10.23 -14.43 9.43
CA PRO A 11 9.92 -13.39 10.40
C PRO A 11 10.64 -12.08 10.07
N ILE A 12 9.97 -10.97 10.38
CA ILE A 12 10.48 -9.62 10.38
C ILE A 12 10.03 -8.91 11.66
N ASP A 13 10.85 -7.99 12.15
CA ASP A 13 10.40 -7.02 13.14
C ASP A 13 9.61 -5.92 12.44
N MET A 14 8.37 -5.73 12.84
CA MET A 14 7.47 -4.71 12.32
C MET A 14 6.91 -3.92 13.49
N PHE A 15 7.49 -2.73 13.72
CA PHE A 15 7.15 -1.84 14.83
C PHE A 15 7.29 -2.50 16.21
N GLY A 16 8.34 -3.32 16.39
CA GLY A 16 8.58 -4.06 17.64
C GLY A 16 7.69 -5.30 17.81
N GLN A 17 6.92 -5.68 16.79
CA GLN A 17 6.12 -6.90 16.75
C GLN A 17 6.68 -7.86 15.70
N GLN A 18 6.77 -9.14 16.02
CA GLN A 18 7.13 -10.16 15.02
C GLN A 18 5.98 -10.37 14.04
N ALA A 19 6.28 -10.22 12.75
CA ALA A 19 5.36 -10.45 11.64
C ALA A 19 6.05 -11.28 10.56
N THR A 20 5.30 -11.81 9.59
CA THR A 20 5.92 -12.40 8.39
C THR A 20 6.17 -11.33 7.32
N LYS A 21 7.12 -11.55 6.41
CA LYS A 21 7.30 -10.67 5.24
C LYS A 21 5.99 -10.48 4.47
N ARG A 22 5.20 -11.53 4.32
CA ARG A 22 3.86 -11.49 3.72
C ARG A 22 2.94 -10.51 4.44
N ALA A 23 2.84 -10.61 5.76
CA ALA A 23 2.01 -9.70 6.55
C ALA A 23 2.46 -8.24 6.38
N GLY A 24 3.77 -7.99 6.38
CA GLY A 24 4.32 -6.65 6.12
C GLY A 24 4.01 -6.11 4.73
N LEU A 25 4.07 -6.95 3.69
CA LEU A 25 3.69 -6.57 2.33
C LEU A 25 2.19 -6.25 2.22
N ILE A 26 1.33 -7.03 2.86
CA ILE A 26 -0.10 -6.76 2.91
C ILE A 26 -0.37 -5.43 3.62
N LEU A 27 0.29 -5.19 4.76
CA LEU A 27 0.16 -3.92 5.49
C LEU A 27 0.59 -2.73 4.63
N LEU A 28 1.74 -2.83 3.96
CA LEU A 28 2.25 -1.78 3.08
C LEU A 28 1.22 -1.42 2.00
N VAL A 29 0.68 -2.44 1.32
CA VAL A 29 -0.32 -2.22 0.25
C VAL A 29 -1.59 -1.61 0.83
N THR A 30 -2.10 -2.10 1.95
CA THR A 30 -3.29 -1.53 2.62
C THR A 30 -3.07 -0.06 3.00
N HIS A 31 -1.92 0.28 3.58
CA HIS A 31 -1.59 1.65 3.97
C HIS A 31 -1.49 2.59 2.76
N MET A 32 -0.90 2.12 1.65
CA MET A 32 -0.87 2.88 0.40
C MET A 32 -2.29 3.15 -0.14
N HIS A 33 -3.21 2.19 -0.03
CA HIS A 33 -4.59 2.38 -0.47
C HIS A 33 -5.37 3.37 0.41
N GLU A 34 -5.11 3.40 1.71
CA GLU A 34 -5.71 4.39 2.61
C GLU A 34 -5.29 5.82 2.22
N HIS A 35 -3.99 6.05 2.08
CA HIS A 35 -3.48 7.35 1.63
C HIS A 35 -3.94 7.70 0.23
N LEU A 36 -4.03 6.72 -0.68
CA LEU A 36 -4.59 6.95 -2.01
C LEU A 36 -6.03 7.43 -1.93
N GLY A 37 -6.88 6.80 -1.10
CA GLY A 37 -8.26 7.23 -0.88
C GLY A 37 -8.36 8.67 -0.36
N GLN A 38 -7.50 9.03 0.60
CA GLN A 38 -7.40 10.40 1.13
C GLN A 38 -7.02 11.40 0.03
N MET A 39 -6.01 11.07 -0.79
CA MET A 39 -5.57 11.93 -1.90
C MET A 39 -6.63 12.07 -3.00
N VAL A 40 -7.40 11.00 -3.28
CA VAL A 40 -8.54 11.06 -4.22
C VAL A 40 -9.63 11.96 -3.69
N ALA A 41 -9.98 11.85 -2.41
CA ALA A 41 -10.96 12.73 -1.78
C ALA A 41 -10.50 14.20 -1.85
N TYR A 42 -9.23 14.46 -1.51
CA TYR A 42 -8.64 15.79 -1.59
C TYR A 42 -8.64 16.36 -3.03
N ALA A 43 -8.25 15.56 -4.03
CA ALA A 43 -8.26 15.99 -5.43
C ALA A 43 -9.68 16.40 -5.87
N ARG A 44 -10.69 15.59 -5.53
CA ARG A 44 -12.11 15.89 -5.83
C ARG A 44 -12.60 17.16 -5.14
N MET A 45 -12.26 17.36 -3.87
CA MET A 45 -12.60 18.59 -3.13
C MET A 45 -12.02 19.84 -3.79
N ASN A 46 -10.90 19.72 -4.50
CA ASN A 46 -10.25 20.81 -5.23
C ASN A 46 -10.59 20.83 -6.73
N GLY A 47 -11.60 20.08 -7.18
CA GLY A 47 -12.01 20.05 -8.60
C GLY A 47 -11.02 19.38 -9.55
N VAL A 48 -10.03 18.66 -9.03
CA VAL A 48 -9.02 17.93 -9.82
C VAL A 48 -9.48 16.49 -10.02
N ALA A 49 -9.60 16.07 -11.27
CA ALA A 49 -9.81 14.66 -11.61
C ALA A 49 -8.49 13.89 -11.38
N PRO A 50 -8.49 12.77 -10.62
CA PRO A 50 -7.28 11.96 -10.49
C PRO A 50 -6.82 11.44 -11.86
N PRO A 51 -5.50 11.35 -12.12
CA PRO A 51 -4.95 11.17 -13.47
C PRO A 51 -5.40 9.87 -14.15
N TRP A 52 -5.71 8.81 -13.40
CA TRP A 52 -6.24 7.54 -13.93
C TRP A 52 -7.76 7.55 -14.19
N SER A 53 -8.45 8.66 -13.91
CA SER A 53 -9.89 8.85 -14.19
C SER A 53 -10.18 9.66 -15.45
N ALA A 54 -9.16 10.32 -16.01
CA ALA A 54 -9.25 10.87 -17.36
C ALA A 54 -9.21 9.68 -18.33
N GLY A 55 -10.35 9.35 -18.95
CA GLY A 55 -10.46 8.24 -19.90
C GLY A 55 -9.46 8.37 -21.06
N GLY A 56 -9.09 7.22 -21.63
CA GLY A 56 -8.34 7.15 -22.89
C GLY A 56 -9.13 7.66 -24.09
#